data_AF-T0YSL6-F1
#
_entry.id   AF-T0YSL6-F1
#
_cell.length_a   1.000
_cell.length_b   1.000
_cell.length_c   1.000
_cell.angle_alpha   90.00
_cell.angle_beta   90.00
_cell.angle_gamma   90.00
#
_symmetry.space_group_name_H-M   'P 1'
#
loop_
_entity.id
_entity.type
_entity.pdbx_description
1 polymer ?
#
loop_
_entity_poly.entity_id
_entity_poly.type
_entity_poly.pdbx_seq_one_letter_code
_entity_poly.pdbx_strand_id
1 'polypeptide(L)'
;ERLVGLHFFNPVARMPLVEVVQGPVSGAQALQSARALARKLDKLPLPCRSAPGFVVNRILMPYLQEAMLAAQEGVPLAAIDAVAVRFGMPMGPIELADVVGLDVAAHVGVIVARSLGRTAADPRLLRERIETGRLGRKSGEGFYVWREGKPVKPPAGGSAPEDLADRLILVLVNESVACLRER
;
A
#
# COMPACT_ATOMS: atom_id res chain seq x y z
N GLU A 1 10.88 -21.12 -19.84
CA GLU A 1 10.49 -21.92 -18.66
C GLU A 1 9.07 -21.57 -18.19
N ARG A 2 8.53 -22.29 -17.18
CA ARG A 2 7.11 -22.24 -16.76
C ARG A 2 6.80 -21.38 -15.52
N LEU A 3 7.81 -20.78 -14.87
CA LEU A 3 7.61 -19.98 -13.67
C LEU A 3 7.06 -18.58 -14.00
N VAL A 4 5.99 -18.16 -13.32
CA VAL A 4 5.36 -16.84 -13.44
C VAL A 4 4.78 -16.44 -12.07
N GLY A 5 4.80 -15.15 -11.75
CA GLY A 5 4.16 -14.65 -10.52
C GLY A 5 2.71 -14.24 -10.77
N LEU A 6 1.83 -14.55 -9.81
CA LEU A 6 0.45 -14.07 -9.75
C LEU A 6 0.23 -13.45 -8.38
N HIS A 7 0.14 -12.12 -8.32
CA HIS A 7 -0.10 -11.40 -7.07
C HIS A 7 -1.55 -10.91 -7.02
N PHE A 8 -2.31 -11.50 -6.10
CA PHE A 8 -3.71 -11.18 -5.81
C PHE A 8 -3.81 -10.20 -4.63
N PHE A 9 -4.89 -9.42 -4.60
CA PHE A 9 -5.14 -8.44 -3.55
C PHE A 9 -6.28 -8.89 -2.63
N ASN A 10 -6.13 -8.68 -1.32
CA ASN A 10 -7.11 -9.09 -0.32
C ASN A 10 -8.22 -8.02 -0.18
N PRO A 11 -9.52 -8.38 -0.14
CA PRO A 11 -10.10 -9.73 -0.34
C PRO A 11 -10.09 -10.19 -1.80
N VAL A 12 -9.51 -11.36 -2.05
CA VAL A 12 -9.32 -11.92 -3.41
C VAL A 12 -10.65 -12.03 -4.17
N ALA A 13 -11.74 -12.36 -3.48
CA ALA A 13 -13.07 -12.45 -4.09
C ALA A 13 -13.61 -11.09 -4.59
N ARG A 14 -13.19 -9.97 -4.00
CA ARG A 14 -13.72 -8.63 -4.31
C ARG A 14 -12.77 -7.77 -5.15
N MET A 15 -11.46 -7.99 -5.02
CA MET A 15 -10.48 -7.17 -5.74
C MET A 15 -10.39 -7.62 -7.21
N PRO A 16 -10.55 -6.71 -8.18
CA PRO A 16 -10.57 -7.07 -9.60
C PRO A 16 -9.16 -7.27 -10.16
N LEU A 17 -8.13 -6.64 -9.58
CA LEU A 17 -6.79 -6.62 -10.13
C LEU A 17 -6.00 -7.89 -9.78
N VAL A 18 -5.15 -8.35 -10.70
CA VAL A 18 -4.08 -9.33 -10.44
C VAL A 18 -2.82 -8.89 -11.18
N GLU A 19 -1.70 -8.75 -10.47
CA GLU A 19 -0.41 -8.50 -11.10
C GLU A 19 0.16 -9.82 -11.65
N VAL A 20 0.43 -9.84 -12.96
CA VAL A 20 1.08 -10.94 -13.67
C VAL A 20 2.56 -10.60 -13.83
N VAL A 21 3.36 -11.16 -12.94
CA VAL A 21 4.77 -10.79 -12.75
C VAL A 21 5.68 -11.64 -13.64
N GLN A 22 6.42 -10.98 -14.51
CA GLN A 22 7.45 -11.57 -15.36
C GLN A 22 8.80 -11.63 -14.63
N GLY A 23 9.25 -12.83 -14.29
CA GLY A 23 10.60 -13.08 -13.78
C GLY A 23 11.63 -13.23 -14.90
N PRO A 24 12.94 -13.34 -14.55
CA PRO A 24 14.03 -13.42 -15.53
C PRO A 24 13.94 -14.60 -16.51
N VAL A 25 13.32 -15.70 -16.07
CA VAL A 25 13.21 -16.96 -16.84
C VAL A 25 11.80 -17.24 -17.37
N SER A 26 10.84 -16.35 -17.08
CA SER A 26 9.44 -16.53 -17.45
C SER A 26 9.27 -16.59 -18.97
N GLY A 27 8.75 -17.71 -19.48
CA GLY A 27 8.46 -17.86 -20.91
C GLY A 27 7.19 -17.14 -21.36
N ALA A 28 7.15 -16.71 -22.62
CA ALA A 28 6.01 -16.00 -23.21
C ALA A 28 4.69 -16.80 -23.10
N GLN A 29 4.74 -18.11 -23.32
CA GLN A 29 3.56 -18.99 -23.20
C GLN A 29 3.04 -19.06 -21.76
N ALA A 30 3.92 -19.09 -20.75
CA ALA A 30 3.53 -19.10 -19.35
C ALA A 30 2.84 -17.78 -18.96
N LEU A 31 3.39 -16.65 -19.40
CA LEU A 31 2.77 -15.32 -19.20
C LEU A 31 1.40 -15.21 -19.86
N GLN A 32 1.25 -15.71 -21.09
CA GLN A 32 -0.04 -15.73 -21.78
C GLN A 32 -1.06 -16.60 -21.03
N SER A 33 -0.63 -17.77 -20.55
CA SER A 33 -1.47 -18.69 -19.79
C SER A 33 -1.91 -18.08 -18.45
N ALA A 34 -1.01 -17.38 -17.76
CA ALA A 34 -1.30 -16.65 -16.53
C ALA A 34 -2.31 -15.52 -16.73
N ARG A 35 -2.16 -14.73 -17.80
CA ARG A 35 -3.13 -13.67 -18.17
C ARG A 35 -4.48 -14.27 -18.52
N ALA A 36 -4.51 -15.39 -19.25
CA ALA A 36 -5.75 -16.08 -19.58
C ALA A 36 -6.43 -16.64 -18.32
N LEU A 37 -5.67 -17.21 -17.38
CA LEU A 37 -6.19 -17.67 -16.10
C LEU A 37 -6.81 -16.50 -15.30
N ALA A 38 -6.11 -15.36 -15.17
CA ALA A 38 -6.65 -14.19 -14.49
C ALA A 38 -7.98 -13.74 -15.09
N ARG A 39 -8.10 -13.67 -16.42
CA ARG A 39 -9.37 -13.34 -17.10
C ARG A 39 -10.47 -14.37 -16.86
N LYS A 40 -10.13 -15.67 -16.84
CA LYS A 40 -11.09 -16.74 -16.51
C LYS A 40 -11.62 -16.64 -15.09
N LEU A 41 -10.85 -16.04 -14.18
CA LEU A 41 -11.25 -15.76 -12.80
C LEU A 41 -11.97 -14.40 -12.66
N ASP A 42 -12.37 -13.78 -13.77
CA ASP A 42 -12.98 -12.45 -13.83
C ASP A 42 -12.11 -11.37 -13.17
N LYS A 43 -10.79 -11.49 -13.38
CA LYS A 43 -9.78 -10.53 -12.93
C LYS A 43 -9.19 -9.74 -14.10
N LEU A 44 -8.71 -8.55 -13.79
CA LEU A 44 -7.96 -7.65 -14.66
C LEU A 44 -6.46 -7.95 -14.51
N PRO A 45 -5.82 -8.63 -15.49
CA PRO A 45 -4.38 -8.90 -15.42
C PRO A 45 -3.58 -7.64 -15.73
N LEU A 46 -2.75 -7.20 -14.79
CA LEU A 46 -1.75 -6.15 -14.97
C LEU A 46 -0.38 -6.79 -15.24
N PRO A 47 0.14 -6.75 -16.48
CA PRO A 47 1.49 -7.25 -16.74
C PRO A 47 2.54 -6.33 -16.12
N CYS A 48 3.47 -6.91 -15.35
CA CYS A 48 4.59 -6.17 -14.79
C CYS A 48 5.86 -7.03 -14.73
N ARG A 49 7.03 -6.38 -14.67
CA ARG A 49 8.30 -7.07 -14.43
C ARG A 49 8.49 -7.36 -12.94
N SER A 50 9.25 -8.40 -12.65
CA SER A 50 9.69 -8.68 -11.29
C SER A 50 10.63 -7.57 -10.82
N ALA A 51 10.13 -6.74 -9.91
CA ALA A 51 10.88 -5.71 -9.20
C ALA A 51 10.41 -5.69 -7.73
N PRO A 52 11.22 -5.19 -6.78
CA PRO A 52 10.79 -5.08 -5.39
C PRO A 52 9.52 -4.24 -5.26
N GLY A 53 8.46 -4.83 -4.70
CA GLY A 53 7.14 -4.20 -4.59
C GLY A 53 6.28 -4.23 -5.87
N PHE A 54 6.73 -4.88 -6.93
CA PHE A 54 6.04 -4.93 -8.23
C PHE A 54 5.62 -3.53 -8.69
N VAL A 55 4.37 -3.33 -9.11
CA VAL A 55 3.83 -2.01 -9.45
C VAL A 55 3.02 -1.47 -8.27
N VAL A 56 2.05 -2.23 -7.77
CA VAL A 56 1.09 -1.72 -6.79
C VAL A 56 1.75 -1.40 -5.45
N ASN A 57 2.53 -2.32 -4.88
CA ASN A 57 3.16 -2.05 -3.58
C ASN A 57 4.22 -0.96 -3.70
N ARG A 58 4.98 -0.91 -4.80
CA ARG A 58 5.95 0.14 -5.06
C ARG A 58 5.32 1.54 -5.07
N ILE A 59 4.16 1.68 -5.70
CA ILE A 59 3.40 2.93 -5.75
C ILE A 59 2.73 3.24 -4.40
N LEU A 60 2.22 2.23 -3.71
CA LEU A 60 1.47 2.39 -2.47
C LEU A 60 2.36 2.76 -1.28
N MET A 61 3.59 2.24 -1.20
CA MET A 61 4.43 2.43 -0.01
C MET A 61 4.74 3.90 0.29
N PRO A 62 5.12 4.76 -0.68
CA PRO A 62 5.35 6.18 -0.40
C PRO A 62 4.11 6.93 0.09
N TYR A 63 2.93 6.59 -0.44
CA TYR A 63 1.67 7.16 0.03
C TYR A 63 1.40 6.82 1.50
N LEU A 64 1.63 5.56 1.89
CA LEU A 64 1.49 5.15 3.30
C LEU A 64 2.57 5.79 4.18
N GLN A 65 3.81 5.83 3.71
CA GLN A 65 4.93 6.44 4.45
C GLN A 65 4.70 7.93 4.70
N GLU A 66 4.23 8.66 3.70
CA GLU A 66 3.91 10.08 3.83
C GLU A 66 2.80 10.32 4.87
N ALA A 67 1.78 9.47 4.90
CA ALA A 67 0.76 9.53 5.95
C ALA A 67 1.33 9.30 7.35
N MET A 68 2.29 8.38 7.50
CA MET A 68 2.95 8.14 8.79
C MET A 68 3.87 9.28 9.22
N LEU A 69 4.50 9.97 8.26
CA LEU A 69 5.28 11.17 8.52
C LEU A 69 4.37 12.32 8.98
N ALA A 70 3.25 12.56 8.28
CA ALA A 70 2.26 13.54 8.70
C ALA A 70 1.69 13.24 10.10
N ALA A 71 1.44 11.96 10.42
CA ALA A 71 1.04 11.55 11.77
C ALA A 71 2.12 11.87 12.82
N GLN A 72 3.39 11.66 12.50
CA GLN A 72 4.50 12.01 13.37
C GLN A 72 4.70 13.52 13.55
N GLU A 73 4.35 14.31 12.54
CA GLU A 73 4.29 15.79 12.60
C GLU A 73 3.14 16.29 13.49
N GLY A 74 2.28 15.40 13.98
CA GLY A 74 1.16 15.72 14.87
C GLY A 74 -0.17 15.92 14.16
N VAL A 75 -0.25 15.64 12.86
CA VAL A 75 -1.54 15.69 12.15
C VAL A 75 -2.44 14.57 12.69
N PRO A 76 -3.68 14.88 13.12
CA PRO A 76 -4.59 13.86 13.64
C PRO A 76 -4.88 12.77 12.61
N LEU A 77 -4.78 11.50 13.01
CA LEU A 77 -4.92 10.33 12.15
C LEU A 77 -6.21 10.34 11.31
N ALA A 78 -7.33 10.67 11.96
CA ALA A 78 -8.63 10.78 11.31
C ALA A 78 -8.69 11.93 10.29
N ALA A 79 -7.93 13.01 10.51
CA ALA A 79 -7.82 14.12 9.57
C ALA A 79 -7.01 13.72 8.32
N ILE A 80 -5.93 12.94 8.49
CA ILE A 80 -5.14 12.39 7.37
C ILE A 80 -6.04 11.48 6.51
N ASP A 81 -6.78 10.57 7.14
CA ASP A 81 -7.74 9.72 6.45
C ASP A 81 -8.82 10.53 5.71
N ALA A 82 -9.38 11.55 6.37
CA ALA A 82 -10.41 12.41 5.77
C ALA A 82 -9.88 13.20 4.57
N VAL A 83 -8.62 13.65 4.59
CA VAL A 83 -7.98 14.33 3.46
C VAL A 83 -7.88 13.41 2.25
N ALA A 84 -7.38 12.19 2.43
CA ALA A 84 -7.28 11.21 1.35
C ALA A 84 -8.65 10.80 0.79
N VAL A 85 -9.63 10.57 1.66
CA VAL A 85 -11.00 10.21 1.24
C VAL A 85 -11.67 11.38 0.49
N ARG A 86 -11.50 12.62 0.96
CA ARG A 86 -12.02 13.81 0.27
C ARG A 86 -11.40 14.00 -1.11
N PHE A 87 -10.13 13.65 -1.28
CA PHE A 87 -9.48 13.63 -2.60
C PHE A 87 -10.10 12.60 -3.55
N GLY A 88 -10.57 11.47 -3.01
CA GLY A 88 -11.23 10.41 -3.79
C GLY A 88 -10.71 8.99 -3.51
N MET A 89 -9.83 8.82 -2.52
CA MET A 89 -9.36 7.49 -2.12
C MET A 89 -10.51 6.70 -1.47
N PRO A 90 -10.65 5.39 -1.76
CA PRO A 90 -11.73 4.57 -1.18
C PRO A 90 -11.55 4.32 0.32
N MET A 91 -10.33 4.50 0.83
CA MET A 91 -9.95 4.29 2.22
C MET A 91 -8.80 5.24 2.56
N GLY A 92 -8.82 5.80 3.77
CA GLY A 92 -7.73 6.63 4.26
C GLY A 92 -6.45 5.82 4.49
N PRO A 93 -5.26 6.43 4.36
CA PRO A 93 -3.98 5.71 4.43
C PRO A 93 -3.70 5.11 5.81
N ILE A 94 -4.17 5.74 6.89
CA ILE A 94 -3.95 5.21 8.25
C ILE A 94 -4.80 3.96 8.46
N GLU A 95 -6.08 4.01 8.08
CA GLU A 95 -6.94 2.83 8.11
C GLU A 95 -6.38 1.71 7.20
N LEU A 96 -5.93 2.07 6.00
CA LEU A 96 -5.38 1.11 5.05
C LEU A 96 -4.12 0.42 5.60
N ALA A 97 -3.22 1.17 6.27
CA ALA A 97 -2.05 0.60 6.91
C ALA A 97 -2.43 -0.41 8.01
N ASP A 98 -3.44 -0.09 8.83
CA ASP A 98 -3.96 -1.02 9.85
C ASP A 98 -4.60 -2.28 9.22
N VAL A 99 -5.25 -2.15 8.06
CA VAL A 99 -5.84 -3.28 7.32
C VAL A 99 -4.75 -4.20 6.73
N VAL A 100 -3.69 -3.61 6.18
CA VAL A 100 -2.53 -4.33 5.64
C VAL A 100 -1.73 -5.01 6.76
N GLY A 101 -1.58 -4.32 7.89
CA GLY A 101 -0.72 -4.70 8.99
C GLY A 101 0.50 -3.78 9.06
N LEU A 102 0.74 -3.18 10.22
CA LEU A 102 1.79 -2.16 10.38
C LEU A 102 3.20 -2.71 10.19
N ASP A 103 3.45 -3.92 10.68
CA ASP A 103 4.69 -4.67 10.47
C ASP A 103 4.92 -4.97 8.98
N VAL A 104 3.88 -5.37 8.26
CA VAL A 104 3.96 -5.66 6.82
C VAL A 104 4.24 -4.38 6.04
N ALA A 105 3.52 -3.29 6.33
CA ALA A 105 3.72 -2.00 5.68
C ALA A 105 5.14 -1.47 5.92
N ALA A 106 5.64 -1.54 7.15
CA ALA A 106 7.01 -1.15 7.48
C ALA A 106 8.03 -2.01 6.72
N HIS A 107 7.88 -3.33 6.75
CA HIS A 107 8.81 -4.27 6.10
C HIS A 107 8.88 -4.06 4.58
N VAL A 108 7.71 -3.99 3.91
CA VAL A 108 7.64 -3.75 2.47
C VAL A 108 8.17 -2.35 2.12
N GLY A 109 7.90 -1.35 2.96
CA GLY A 109 8.46 0.00 2.83
C GLY A 109 9.99 0.03 2.82
N VAL A 110 10.64 -0.74 3.71
CA VAL A 110 12.11 -0.89 3.71
C VAL A 110 12.63 -1.52 2.43
N ILE A 111 11.99 -2.61 1.98
CA ILE A 111 12.38 -3.31 0.74
C ILE A 111 12.29 -2.38 -0.47
N VAL A 112 11.16 -1.69 -0.63
CA VAL A 112 10.92 -0.76 -1.74
C VAL A 112 11.91 0.40 -1.68
N ALA A 113 12.05 1.07 -0.54
CA ALA A 113 12.96 2.22 -0.43
C ALA A 113 14.41 1.83 -0.77
N ARG A 114 14.90 0.72 -0.21
CA ARG A 114 16.25 0.22 -0.50
C ARG A 114 16.45 -0.07 -1.99
N SER A 115 15.44 -0.63 -2.66
CA SER A 115 15.51 -0.91 -4.11
C SER A 115 15.60 0.35 -4.96
N LEU A 116 15.08 1.47 -4.45
CA LEU A 116 15.11 2.79 -5.09
C LEU A 116 16.34 3.62 -4.70
N GLY A 117 17.27 3.05 -3.92
CA GLY A 117 18.41 3.80 -3.38
C GLY A 117 18.01 4.85 -2.35
N ARG A 118 16.84 4.70 -1.72
CA ARG A 118 16.30 5.60 -0.70
C ARG A 118 16.34 4.95 0.68
N THR A 119 16.28 5.78 1.72
CA THR A 119 16.06 5.30 3.09
C THR A 119 14.57 5.31 3.37
N ALA A 120 14.03 4.19 3.86
CA ALA A 120 12.65 4.16 4.30
C ALA A 120 12.46 5.08 5.50
N ALA A 121 11.33 5.79 5.53
CA ALA A 121 10.89 6.48 6.73
C ALA A 121 10.70 5.45 7.85
N ASP A 122 11.16 5.79 9.06
CA ASP A 122 10.94 4.99 10.27
C ASP A 122 10.34 5.86 11.39
N PRO A 123 9.06 6.24 11.25
CA PRO A 123 8.39 7.11 12.21
C PRO A 123 8.31 6.41 13.58
N ARG A 124 8.68 7.13 14.65
CA ARG A 124 8.65 6.63 16.03
C ARG A 124 7.29 6.04 16.39
N LEU A 125 6.22 6.72 15.99
CA LEU A 125 4.86 6.28 16.26
C LEU A 125 4.56 4.89 15.64
N LEU A 126 5.02 4.65 14.41
CA LEU A 126 4.89 3.36 13.75
C LEU A 126 5.71 2.28 14.47
N ARG A 127 6.97 2.60 14.78
CA ARG A 127 7.88 1.69 15.48
C ARG A 127 7.32 1.25 16.83
N GLU A 128 6.85 2.19 17.64
CA GLU A 128 6.25 1.92 18.94
C GLU A 128 5.01 1.02 18.84
N ARG A 129 4.16 1.20 17.81
CA ARG A 129 3.00 0.34 17.59
C ARG A 129 3.43 -1.09 17.26
N ILE A 130 4.43 -1.26 16.41
CA ILE A 130 4.96 -2.58 16.05
C ILE A 130 5.60 -3.27 17.27
N GLU A 131 6.46 -2.56 18.02
CA GLU A 131 7.15 -3.08 19.20
C GLU A 131 6.18 -3.50 20.31
N THR A 132 5.04 -2.81 20.43
CA THR A 132 3.98 -3.14 21.39
C THR A 132 2.97 -4.17 20.87
N GLY A 133 3.20 -4.77 19.70
CA GLY A 133 2.32 -5.80 19.12
C GLY A 133 0.98 -5.27 18.61
N ARG A 134 0.83 -3.94 18.48
CA ARG A 134 -0.35 -3.27 17.93
C ARG A 134 -0.19 -3.15 16.42
N LEU A 135 -0.47 -4.23 15.73
CA LEU A 135 -0.22 -4.42 14.30
C LEU A 135 -1.40 -4.02 13.40
N GLY A 136 -2.47 -3.45 13.93
CA GLY A 136 -3.67 -3.06 13.18
C GLY A 136 -4.83 -4.05 13.34
N ARG A 137 -5.61 -4.24 12.29
CA ARG A 137 -6.84 -5.04 12.32
C ARG A 137 -6.61 -6.47 12.80
N LYS A 138 -5.48 -7.07 12.44
CA LYS A 138 -5.15 -8.47 12.78
C LYS A 138 -4.89 -8.69 14.28
N SER A 139 -4.49 -7.65 15.01
CA SER A 139 -4.25 -7.68 16.46
C SER A 139 -5.38 -7.02 17.26
N GLY A 140 -6.43 -6.53 16.59
CA GLY A 140 -7.53 -5.78 17.22
C GLY A 140 -7.20 -4.31 17.52
N GLU A 141 -5.95 -3.90 17.38
CA GLU A 141 -5.50 -2.51 17.57
C GLU A 141 -4.21 -2.24 16.78
N GLY A 142 -4.13 -1.07 16.16
CA GLY A 142 -2.92 -0.49 15.56
C GLY A 142 -2.91 1.02 15.79
N PHE A 143 -3.11 1.77 14.73
CA PHE A 143 -3.42 3.20 14.82
C PHE A 143 -4.84 3.46 15.29
N TYR A 144 -5.78 2.60 14.90
CA TYR A 144 -7.14 2.58 15.41
C TYR A 144 -7.39 1.34 16.25
N VAL A 145 -8.39 1.43 17.13
CA VAL A 145 -8.98 0.26 17.79
C VAL A 145 -9.96 -0.39 16.81
N TRP A 146 -9.92 -1.70 16.68
CA TRP A 146 -10.77 -2.46 15.77
C TRP A 146 -11.82 -3.26 16.55
N ARG A 147 -13.10 -3.05 16.23
CA ARG A 147 -14.24 -3.79 16.80
C ARG A 147 -15.08 -4.37 15.68
N GLU A 148 -15.36 -5.67 15.75
CA GLU A 148 -16.16 -6.37 14.73
C GLU A 148 -15.65 -6.14 13.28
N GLY A 149 -14.32 -6.04 13.13
CA GLY A 149 -13.69 -5.81 11.83
C GLY A 149 -13.78 -4.38 11.29
N LYS A 150 -14.27 -3.41 12.07
CA LYS A 150 -14.34 -1.99 11.72
C LYS A 150 -13.44 -1.13 12.62
N PRO A 151 -12.80 -0.06 12.10
CA PRO A 151 -12.02 0.84 12.92
C PRO A 151 -12.94 1.80 13.71
N VAL A 152 -12.64 1.98 14.99
CA VAL A 152 -13.27 3.00 15.83
C VAL A 152 -12.45 4.29 15.67
N LYS A 153 -12.91 5.15 14.76
CA LYS A 153 -12.24 6.42 14.47
C LYS A 153 -12.77 7.54 15.39
N PRO A 154 -11.90 8.36 15.99
CA PRO A 154 -12.35 9.61 16.58
C PRO A 154 -12.94 10.51 15.48
N PRO A 155 -13.76 11.52 15.85
CA PRO A 155 -14.09 12.59 14.91
C PRO A 155 -12.80 13.13 14.29
N ALA A 156 -12.86 13.56 13.02
CA ALA A 156 -11.76 14.28 12.39
C ALA A 156 -11.62 15.65 13.09
N GLY A 157 -11.01 15.66 14.27
CA GLY A 157 -10.67 16.84 15.04
C GLY A 157 -9.30 17.36 14.61
N GLY A 158 -9.10 18.67 14.74
CA GLY A 158 -7.87 19.35 14.32
C GLY A 158 -7.82 19.67 12.82
N SER A 159 -7.00 20.64 12.46
CA SER A 159 -6.76 21.02 11.06
C SER A 159 -5.62 20.18 10.48
N ALA A 160 -5.81 19.66 9.27
CA ALA A 160 -4.71 19.17 8.45
C ALA A 160 -4.03 20.35 7.72
N PRO A 161 -2.72 20.29 7.46
CA PRO A 161 -2.06 21.22 6.56
C PRO A 161 -2.75 21.26 5.18
N GLU A 162 -2.82 22.45 4.57
CA GLU A 162 -3.48 22.64 3.27
C GLU A 162 -2.83 21.80 2.15
N ASP A 163 -1.51 21.59 2.26
CA ASP A 163 -0.70 20.83 1.30
C ASP A 163 -0.74 19.31 1.52
N LEU A 164 -1.41 18.80 2.56
CA LEU A 164 -1.38 17.38 2.89
C LEU A 164 -1.94 16.49 1.76
N ALA A 165 -2.97 16.95 1.06
CA ALA A 165 -3.49 16.21 -0.10
C ALA A 165 -2.42 16.03 -1.18
N ASP A 166 -1.69 17.10 -1.51
CA ASP A 166 -0.63 17.08 -2.51
C ASP A 166 0.53 16.21 -2.06
N ARG A 167 0.95 16.32 -0.80
CA ARG A 167 1.99 15.46 -0.22
C ARG A 167 1.66 13.98 -0.41
N LEU A 168 0.43 13.57 -0.07
CA LEU A 168 -0.02 12.19 -0.20
C LEU A 168 -0.13 11.72 -1.66
N ILE A 169 -0.72 12.53 -2.53
CA ILE A 169 -1.06 12.10 -3.89
C ILE A 169 0.12 12.24 -4.85
N LEU A 170 0.90 13.31 -4.76
CA LEU A 170 1.99 13.56 -5.71
C LEU A 170 3.11 12.53 -5.58
N VAL A 171 3.38 12.00 -4.37
CA VAL A 171 4.34 10.90 -4.21
C VAL A 171 3.87 9.63 -4.91
N LEU A 172 2.56 9.34 -4.86
CA LEU A 172 1.93 8.20 -5.54
C LEU A 172 2.02 8.38 -7.06
N VAL A 173 1.67 9.56 -7.57
CA VAL A 173 1.74 9.88 -9.01
C VAL A 173 3.18 9.81 -9.50
N ASN A 174 4.14 10.36 -8.76
CA ASN A 174 5.54 10.35 -9.14
C ASN A 174 6.10 8.93 -9.26
N GLU A 175 5.81 8.05 -8.31
CA GLU A 175 6.20 6.64 -8.42
C GLU A 175 5.47 5.89 -9.53
N SER A 176 4.22 6.25 -9.82
CA SER A 176 3.48 5.68 -10.95
C SER A 176 4.18 5.99 -12.28
N VAL A 177 4.63 7.24 -12.45
CA VAL A 177 5.42 7.66 -13.62
C VAL A 177 6.79 6.98 -13.65
N ALA A 178 7.45 6.80 -12.51
CA ALA A 178 8.72 6.07 -12.43
C ALA A 178 8.56 4.61 -12.88
N CYS A 179 7.54 3.91 -12.39
CA CYS A 179 7.21 2.54 -12.82
C CYS A 179 6.99 2.47 -14.34
N LEU A 180 6.27 3.44 -14.92
CA LEU A 180 6.04 3.47 -16.36
C LEU A 180 7.34 3.67 -17.18
N ARG A 181 8.28 4.49 -16.68
CA ARG A 181 9.56 4.74 -17.35
C ARG A 181 10.49 3.54 -17.35
N GLU A 182 10.47 2.75 -16.28
CA GLU A 182 11.33 1.58 -16.10
C GLU A 182 10.87 0.33 -16.88
N ARG A 183 9.63 0.39 -17.42
CA ARG A 183 8.97 -0.66 -18.21
C ARG A 183 8.90 -2.01 -17.48
#